data_AF-A0A3D6BSN3-F1
#
_entry.id   AF-A0A3D6BSN3-F1
#
_cell.length_a   1.000
_cell.length_b   1.000
_cell.length_c   1.000
_cell.angle_alpha   90.00
_cell.angle_beta   90.00
_cell.angle_gamma   90.00
#
_symmetry.space_group_name_H-M   'P 1'
#
loop_
_entity.id
_entity.type
_entity.pdbx_description
1 polymer ?
#
loop_
_entity_poly.entity_id
_entity_poly.type
_entity_poly.pdbx_seq_one_letter_code
_entity_poly.pdbx_strand_id
1 'polypeptide(L)' 'MRTNKGFKVNSGEARSGKHYKMKGVTLNILDIKISGSDTDNDLAVFEQTGLTPKGGPPLHIHPFQDEWFYVVEGEYL' A
#
# COMPACT_ATOMS: atom_id res chain seq x y z
N MET A 1 -11.92 9.07 -12.63
CA MET A 1 -11.57 9.12 -14.06
C MET A 1 -10.10 8.81 -14.15
N ARG A 2 -9.76 7.69 -14.79
CA ARG A 2 -8.39 7.18 -14.94
C ARG A 2 -7.47 8.28 -15.46
N THR A 3 -6.29 8.39 -14.87
CA THR A 3 -5.35 9.45 -15.24
C THR A 3 -4.74 9.16 -16.61
N ASN A 4 -4.99 10.04 -17.59
CA ASN A 4 -4.45 9.90 -18.95
C ASN A 4 -2.99 10.38 -19.10
N LYS A 5 -2.45 11.06 -18.08
CA LYS A 5 -1.04 11.48 -18.04
C LYS A 5 -0.28 10.59 -17.07
N GLY A 6 0.87 10.08 -17.50
CA GLY A 6 1.81 9.39 -16.63
C GLY A 6 2.35 10.30 -15.54
N PHE A 7 2.77 9.70 -14.43
CA PHE A 7 3.37 10.39 -13.29
C PHE A 7 4.53 9.55 -12.75
N LYS A 8 5.42 10.20 -12.01
CA LYS A 8 6.52 9.55 -11.29
C LYS A 8 6.32 9.78 -9.80
N VAL A 9 6.46 8.72 -9.01
CA VAL A 9 6.60 8.80 -7.56
C VAL A 9 8.06 8.50 -7.24
N ASN A 10 8.71 9.35 -6.46
CA ASN A 10 10.11 9.12 -6.10
C ASN A 10 10.22 8.00 -5.05
N SER A 11 11.42 7.43 -4.92
CA SER A 11 11.72 6.45 -3.87
C SER A 11 11.40 7.01 -2.49
N GLY A 12 10.77 6.21 -1.63
CA GLY A 12 10.35 6.63 -0.28
C GLY A 12 9.16 7.59 -0.22
N GLU A 13 8.63 8.07 -1.35
CA GLU A 13 7.50 9.01 -1.37
C GLU A 13 6.16 8.31 -1.64
N ALA A 14 5.08 8.91 -1.15
CA ALA A 14 3.72 8.55 -1.55
C ALA A 14 3.25 9.47 -2.69
N ARG A 15 2.32 9.00 -3.53
CA ARG A 15 1.73 9.76 -4.63
C ARG A 15 1.13 11.10 -4.18
N SER A 16 0.48 11.11 -3.02
CA SER A 16 -0.11 12.31 -2.43
C SER A 16 0.83 13.04 -1.45
N GLY A 17 2.08 12.58 -1.32
CA GLY A 17 3.02 13.05 -0.28
C GLY A 17 2.60 12.68 1.15
N LYS A 18 1.58 11.82 1.32
CA LYS A 18 1.07 11.42 2.62
C LYS A 18 1.46 9.99 2.96
N HIS A 19 2.20 9.86 4.06
CA HIS A 19 2.58 8.60 4.67
C HIS A 19 1.50 8.16 5.66
N TYR A 20 0.75 7.10 5.32
CA TYR A 20 -0.34 6.63 6.16
C TYR A 20 0.17 5.65 7.22
N LYS A 21 -0.52 5.61 8.36
CA LYS A 21 -0.34 4.57 9.39
C LYS A 21 -1.64 3.81 9.57
N MET A 22 -1.55 2.50 9.74
CA MET A 22 -2.67 1.61 10.04
C MET A 22 -3.10 1.76 11.51
N LYS A 23 -3.83 2.84 11.80
CA LYS A 23 -4.23 3.22 13.16
C LYS A 23 -4.90 2.06 13.91
N GLY A 24 -4.27 1.62 15.00
CA GLY A 24 -4.80 0.58 15.88
C GLY A 24 -4.64 -0.85 15.38
N VAL A 25 -3.95 -1.07 14.24
CA VAL A 25 -3.72 -2.40 13.67
C VAL A 25 -2.23 -2.74 13.67
N THR A 26 -1.42 -1.88 13.05
CA THR A 26 0.03 -2.07 12.95
C THR A 26 0.75 -0.73 13.14
N LEU A 27 2.06 -0.79 13.37
CA LEU A 27 2.95 0.37 13.33
C LEU A 27 3.45 0.67 11.90
N ASN A 28 2.99 -0.09 10.90
CA ASN A 28 3.49 -0.02 9.54
C ASN A 28 3.14 1.33 8.90
N ILE A 29 4.04 1.78 8.02
CA ILE A 29 3.83 2.94 7.17
C ILE A 29 3.37 2.44 5.80
N LEU A 30 2.35 3.09 5.24
CA LEU A 30 1.76 2.78 3.94
C LEU A 30 1.89 3.98 3.01
N ASP A 31 2.69 3.80 1.97
CA ASP A 31 2.95 4.82 0.96
C ASP A 31 2.26 4.43 -0.34
N ILE A 32 1.10 5.04 -0.58
CA ILE A 32 0.29 4.79 -1.76
C ILE A 32 1.04 5.31 -2.99
N LYS A 33 1.50 4.41 -3.86
CA LYS A 33 2.18 4.75 -5.12
C LYS A 33 1.16 4.93 -6.25
N ILE A 34 0.11 4.11 -6.26
CA ILE A 34 -1.03 4.17 -7.19
C ILE A 34 -2.31 4.00 -6.38
N SER A 35 -3.25 4.93 -6.49
CA SER A 35 -4.55 4.85 -5.81
C SER A 35 -5.66 4.41 -6.77
N GLY A 36 -6.78 3.97 -6.22
CA GLY A 36 -7.99 3.67 -7.01
C GLY A 36 -8.48 4.87 -7.83
N SER A 37 -8.31 6.10 -7.32
CA SER A 37 -8.70 7.31 -8.08
C SER A 37 -7.94 7.48 -9.40
N ASP A 38 -6.80 6.82 -9.53
CA ASP A 38 -5.94 6.89 -10.70
C ASP A 38 -6.26 5.82 -11.74
N THR A 39 -6.94 4.76 -11.29
CA THR A 39 -7.18 3.54 -12.05
C THR A 39 -8.67 3.26 -12.25
N ASP A 40 -9.55 4.19 -11.87
CA ASP A 40 -11.01 4.00 -11.79
C ASP A 40 -11.41 2.83 -10.87
N ASN A 41 -10.66 2.66 -9.78
CA ASN A 41 -10.79 1.64 -8.74
C ASN A 41 -10.40 0.21 -9.15
N ASP A 42 -9.82 0.03 -10.34
CA ASP A 42 -9.37 -1.30 -10.80
C ASP A 42 -8.11 -1.80 -10.05
N LEU A 43 -7.25 -0.89 -9.57
CA LEU A 43 -5.98 -1.24 -8.92
C LEU A 43 -5.52 -0.17 -7.93
N ALA A 44 -5.00 -0.62 -6.78
CA ALA A 44 -4.18 0.19 -5.90
C ALA A 44 -2.85 -0.51 -5.64
N VAL A 45 -1.77 0.27 -5.51
CA VAL A 45 -0.43 -0.22 -5.17
C VAL A 45 0.14 0.70 -4.10
N PHE A 46 0.60 0.12 -3.01
CA PHE A 46 1.28 0.83 -1.94
C PHE A 46 2.53 0.06 -1.52
N GLU A 47 3.55 0.81 -1.15
CA GLU A 47 4.73 0.27 -0.48
C GLU A 47 4.46 0.27 1.02
N GLN A 48 4.72 -0.85 1.68
CA GLN A 48 4.54 -0.97 3.12
C GLN A 48 5.89 -1.12 3.80
N THR A 49 6.22 -0.19 4.69
CA THR A 49 7.36 -0.36 5.61
C THR A 49 6.89 -1.10 6.85
N GLY A 50 7.33 -2.34 7.01
CA GLY A 50 7.02 -3.19 8.16
C GLY A 50 7.73 -2.71 9.42
N LEU A 51 6.98 -2.18 10.40
CA LEU A 51 7.49 -1.69 11.68
C LEU A 51 6.85 -2.40 12.87
N THR A 52 6.16 -3.50 12.61
CA THR A 52 5.46 -4.32 13.62
C THR A 52 6.15 -5.67 13.72
N PRO A 53 7.14 -5.84 14.62
CA PRO A 53 7.90 -7.08 14.71
C PRO A 53 6.98 -8.26 15.06
N LYS A 54 7.09 -9.35 14.28
CA LYS A 54 6.30 -10.59 14.46
C LYS A 54 4.78 -10.35 14.53
N GLY A 55 4.31 -9.26 13.92
CA GLY A 55 2.90 -8.91 13.86
C GLY A 55 2.46 -8.61 12.43
N GLY A 56 1.17 -8.35 12.28
CA GLY A 56 0.54 -8.07 11.00
C GLY A 56 -0.92 -7.67 11.21
N PRO A 57 -1.65 -7.35 10.13
CA PRO A 57 -3.09 -7.20 10.24
C PRO A 57 -3.73 -8.49 10.78
N PRO A 58 -4.81 -8.40 11.56
CA PRO A 58 -5.62 -9.56 11.92
C PRO A 58 -6.05 -10.34 10.69
N LEU A 59 -6.35 -11.62 10.85
CA LEU A 59 -6.96 -12.41 9.79
C LEU A 59 -8.27 -11.76 9.31
N HIS A 60 -8.39 -11.54 8.00
CA HIS A 60 -9.55 -10.89 7.38
C HIS A 60 -9.79 -11.42 5.97
N ILE A 61 -10.91 -11.02 5.36
CA ILE A 61 -11.30 -11.40 4.00
C ILE A 61 -11.57 -10.17 3.14
N HIS A 62 -11.24 -10.27 1.86
CA HIS A 62 -11.58 -9.29 0.84
C HIS A 62 -12.70 -9.87 -0.05
N PRO A 63 -13.95 -9.39 0.07
CA PRO A 63 -15.06 -9.95 -0.70
C PRO A 63 -15.04 -9.57 -2.19
N PHE A 64 -14.30 -8.53 -2.58
CA PHE A 64 -14.33 -7.97 -3.93
C PHE A 64 -12.94 -7.67 -4.50
N GLN A 65 -11.87 -8.08 -3.82
CA GLN A 65 -10.50 -7.77 -4.21
C GLN A 65 -9.60 -8.98 -4.02
N ASP A 66 -8.67 -9.15 -4.96
CA ASP A 66 -7.48 -9.96 -4.74
C ASP A 66 -6.39 -9.08 -4.11
N GLU A 67 -5.60 -9.65 -3.20
CA GLU A 67 -4.44 -9.01 -2.60
C GLU A 67 -3.22 -9.90 -2.76
N TRP A 68 -2.09 -9.29 -3.12
CA TRP A 68 -0.81 -9.98 -3.25
C TRP A 68 0.31 -9.14 -2.63
N PHE A 69 1.32 -9.83 -2.14
CA PHE A 69 2.48 -9.23 -1.50
C PHE A 69 3.73 -9.60 -2.27
N TYR A 70 4.61 -8.61 -2.45
CA TYR A 70 5.95 -8.82 -2.97
C TYR A 70 6.96 -8.22 -2.01
N VAL A 71 7.82 -9.07 -1.46
CA VAL A 71 8.84 -8.64 -0.50
C VAL A 71 10.00 -8.01 -1.25
N VAL A 72 10.13 -6.68 -1.11
CA VAL A 72 11.25 -5.91 -1.68
C VAL A 72 12.50 -5.92 -0.78
N GLU A 73 12.31 -5.98 0.54
CA GLU A 73 13.38 -6.03 1.53
C GLU A 73 12.92 -6.81 2.78
N GLY A 74 13.85 -7.53 3.40
CA GLY A 74 13.60 -8.32 4.59
C GLY A 74 13.00 -9.70 4.30
N GLU A 75 12.36 -10.28 5.30
CA GLU A 75 11.76 -11.61 5.25
C GLU A 75 10.43 -11.61 6.01
N TYR A 76 9.43 -12.28 5.44
CA TYR A 76 8.09 -12.44 5.99
C TYR A 76 7.65 -13.89 5.80
N LEU A 77 6.95 -14.44 6.80
CA LEU A 77 6.44 -15.82 6.83
C LEU A 77 4.95 -15.87 6.53
#